data_AF-V9KJE7-F1
#
_entry.id   AF-V9KJE7-F1
#
_cell.length_a   1.000
_cell.length_b   1.000
_cell.length_c   1.000
_cell.angle_alpha   90.00
_cell.angle_beta   90.00
_cell.angle_gamma   90.00
#
_symmetry.space_group_name_H-M   'P 1'
#
loop_
_entity.id
_entity.type
_entity.pdbx_description
1 polymer ?
#
loop_
_entity_poly.entity_id
_entity_poly.type
_entity_poly.pdbx_seq_one_letter_code
_entity_poly.pdbx_strand_id
1 'polypeptide(L)'
;MEKLMSVCKLWKIACTLLVTVPGYVKCLPVEGVQPCTAGGRAKYSMVFTGKWTQSAFPKQYPLYRPPAQWSPLIAVSHSSDYHMWRLGEYASNGVREFVEKGEAWGLMKEVEAAGEKIQSVYGIFSAPASTSGTEQTSTEFEVHPRHSLLSFMARIVPSPDWFVGRDSFNLCEGNHWKEQVSVDLYPHDAGTDSGFTFSSPNFATIPQETITQITSSSPNHPANSFFYPRLKHLPPMARVTLTKLRDSRVIGISTVQSNLLPMGNEIDDSISETPLDCEVSTWSSWGLCMGKCTQMGSKHRTRYIRLKPANNGTPCPTLEEEKECVLDNCV
;
A
#
# COMPACT_ATOMS: atom_id res chain seq x y z
N MET A 1 -44.13 39.29 60.09
CA MET A 1 -44.87 38.08 59.68
C MET A 1 -43.90 36.91 59.80
N GLU A 2 -43.56 36.53 61.03
CA GLU A 2 -44.19 35.40 61.77
C GLU A 2 -43.88 34.07 61.06
N LYS A 3 -42.80 33.37 61.41
CA LYS A 3 -42.69 32.33 62.46
C LYS A 3 -43.87 31.35 62.49
N LEU A 4 -43.62 30.13 61.99
CA LEU A 4 -44.13 28.87 62.57
C LEU A 4 -42.94 27.91 62.71
N MET A 5 -42.43 27.71 63.93
CA MET A 5 -42.66 26.53 64.80
C MET A 5 -41.86 25.28 64.33
N SER A 6 -40.71 24.90 64.90
CA SER A 6 -40.37 24.47 66.29
C SER A 6 -40.71 23.01 66.61
N VAL A 7 -39.70 22.12 66.64
CA VAL A 7 -39.51 21.00 67.60
C VAL A 7 -37.99 20.65 67.65
N CYS A 8 -37.17 21.15 68.59
CA CYS A 8 -36.65 20.49 69.83
C CYS A 8 -36.41 18.97 69.69
N LYS A 9 -35.37 18.29 70.20
CA LYS A 9 -34.16 18.58 70.97
C LYS A 9 -33.44 17.23 71.14
N LEU A 10 -32.10 17.25 71.19
CA LEU A 10 -31.20 16.40 72.00
C LEU A 10 -31.06 14.89 71.66
N TRP A 11 -29.88 14.52 71.14
CA TRP A 11 -29.01 13.60 71.89
C TRP A 11 -27.53 13.95 71.67
N LYS A 12 -26.83 14.07 72.80
CA LYS A 12 -25.39 14.30 72.96
C LYS A 12 -24.54 13.08 72.54
N ILE A 13 -23.41 13.39 71.90
CA ILE A 13 -22.05 12.85 72.12
C ILE A 13 -21.85 11.34 71.91
N ALA A 14 -21.17 10.99 70.80
CA ALA A 14 -20.18 9.92 70.80
C ALA A 14 -19.09 10.22 69.76
N CYS A 15 -17.87 10.22 70.28
CA CYS A 15 -16.58 10.45 69.64
C CYS A 15 -16.22 9.31 68.69
N THR A 16 -15.71 9.61 67.48
CA THR A 16 -14.56 8.89 66.88
C THR A 16 -14.11 9.52 65.54
N LEU A 17 -12.83 9.88 65.54
CA LEU A 17 -11.88 10.14 64.44
C LEU A 17 -12.33 9.75 63.01
N LEU A 18 -12.57 10.75 62.16
CA LEU A 18 -12.48 10.61 60.71
C LEU A 18 -11.11 11.11 60.25
N VAL A 19 -10.19 10.16 60.11
CA VAL A 19 -8.92 10.34 59.40
C VAL A 19 -9.24 10.70 57.95
N THR A 20 -8.82 11.89 57.51
CA THR A 20 -8.84 12.28 56.11
C THR A 20 -7.87 11.38 55.34
N VAL A 21 -8.39 10.38 54.64
CA VAL A 21 -7.62 9.63 53.65
C VAL A 21 -7.57 10.50 52.38
N PRO A 22 -6.38 10.92 51.90
CA PRO A 22 -6.28 11.46 50.57
C PRO A 22 -6.59 10.32 49.61
N GLY A 23 -7.74 10.41 48.95
CA GLY A 23 -8.10 9.51 47.86
C GLY A 23 -7.05 9.63 46.76
N TYR A 24 -6.06 8.72 46.78
CA TYR A 24 -5.24 8.44 45.62
C TYR A 24 -6.19 7.92 44.54
N VAL A 25 -6.59 8.79 43.63
CA VAL A 25 -7.11 8.37 42.32
C VAL A 25 -5.92 7.72 41.63
N LYS A 26 -5.77 6.41 41.80
CA LYS A 26 -4.97 5.62 40.88
C LYS A 26 -5.67 5.77 39.53
N CYS A 27 -5.06 6.52 38.62
CA CYS A 27 -5.34 6.36 37.21
C CYS A 27 -5.16 4.87 36.89
N LEU A 28 -6.27 4.16 36.77
CA LEU A 28 -6.27 2.86 36.13
C LEU A 28 -5.77 3.10 34.70
N PRO A 29 -4.71 2.39 34.26
CA PRO A 29 -4.27 2.51 32.89
C PRO A 29 -5.43 2.10 31.99
N VAL A 30 -5.71 2.93 30.99
CA VAL A 30 -6.61 2.60 29.89
C VAL A 30 -6.19 1.23 29.35
N GLU A 31 -7.08 0.24 29.45
CA GLU A 31 -6.87 -1.04 28.79
C GLU A 31 -6.74 -0.78 27.28
N GLY A 32 -5.58 -1.15 26.72
CA GLY A 32 -5.56 -1.65 25.35
C GLY A 32 -4.60 -1.04 24.34
N VAL A 33 -3.33 -0.76 24.68
CA VAL A 33 -2.18 -1.10 23.80
C VAL A 33 -0.99 -1.34 24.72
N GLN A 34 -0.58 -2.61 24.90
CA GLN A 34 0.72 -2.84 25.56
C GLN A 34 1.81 -2.24 24.67
N PRO A 35 2.63 -1.30 25.18
CA PRO A 35 3.69 -0.70 24.38
C PRO A 35 4.68 -1.79 23.96
N CYS A 36 5.13 -1.74 22.71
CA CYS A 36 6.13 -2.67 22.21
C CYS A 36 7.42 -2.52 23.02
N THR A 37 7.84 -3.61 23.66
CA THR A 37 9.06 -3.71 24.47
C THR A 37 10.11 -4.59 23.80
N ALA A 38 9.95 -4.86 22.50
CA ALA A 38 10.87 -5.69 21.74
C ALA A 38 12.30 -5.11 21.72
N GLY A 39 13.28 -6.00 21.81
CA GLY A 39 14.70 -5.64 21.78
C GLY A 39 15.13 -5.23 20.37
N GLY A 40 15.47 -3.96 20.21
CA GLY A 40 16.06 -3.44 18.97
C GLY A 40 15.12 -3.45 17.76
N ARG A 41 15.70 -3.14 16.60
CA ARG A 41 15.01 -3.09 15.31
C ARG A 41 14.87 -4.49 14.73
N ALA A 42 13.87 -4.69 13.88
CA ALA A 42 13.71 -5.91 13.11
C ALA A 42 13.53 -5.59 11.63
N LYS A 43 14.23 -6.37 10.78
CA LYS A 43 14.11 -6.31 9.33
C LYS A 43 13.14 -7.40 8.87
N TYR A 44 12.28 -7.09 7.91
CA TYR A 44 11.27 -7.99 7.37
C TYR A 44 11.34 -8.01 5.84
N SER A 45 11.06 -9.17 5.26
CA SER A 45 10.66 -9.30 3.86
C SER A 45 9.13 -9.29 3.79
N MET A 46 8.60 -8.42 2.93
CA MET A 46 7.18 -8.33 2.59
C MET A 46 6.99 -8.87 1.17
N VAL A 47 6.16 -9.90 1.04
CA VAL A 47 5.78 -10.48 -0.25
C VAL A 47 4.29 -10.24 -0.46
N PHE A 48 3.95 -9.46 -1.47
CA PHE A 48 2.59 -9.30 -1.97
C PHE A 48 2.33 -10.36 -3.05
N THR A 49 1.24 -11.08 -2.91
CA THR A 49 0.77 -12.08 -3.88
C THR A 49 -0.61 -11.68 -4.37
N GLY A 50 -0.70 -11.31 -5.64
CA GLY A 50 -1.97 -11.14 -6.31
C GLY A 50 -2.75 -12.45 -6.34
N LYS A 51 -4.06 -12.39 -6.04
CA LYS A 51 -5.00 -13.52 -6.17
C LYS A 51 -6.21 -13.14 -7.01
N TRP A 52 -6.07 -12.09 -7.81
CA TRP A 52 -7.13 -11.62 -8.69
C TRP A 52 -7.08 -12.45 -9.97
N THR A 53 -7.86 -13.53 -10.00
CA THR A 53 -8.02 -14.40 -11.18
C THR A 53 -9.41 -14.26 -11.77
N GLN A 54 -9.54 -14.57 -13.06
CA GLN A 54 -10.84 -14.68 -13.71
C GLN A 54 -11.72 -15.78 -13.11
N SER A 55 -11.12 -16.83 -12.54
CA SER A 55 -11.89 -17.90 -11.88
C SER A 55 -12.48 -17.48 -10.53
N ALA A 56 -11.74 -16.72 -9.72
CA ALA A 56 -12.20 -16.23 -8.42
C ALA A 56 -13.11 -15.00 -8.56
N PHE A 57 -12.84 -14.15 -9.54
CA PHE A 57 -13.57 -12.91 -9.82
C PHE A 57 -13.98 -12.83 -11.30
N PRO A 58 -14.93 -13.68 -11.76
CA PRO A 58 -15.28 -13.77 -13.18
C PRO A 58 -16.05 -12.56 -13.73
N LYS A 59 -16.73 -11.80 -12.87
CA LYS A 59 -17.56 -10.68 -13.30
C LYS A 59 -16.67 -9.54 -13.80
N GLN A 60 -16.81 -9.22 -15.09
CA GLN A 60 -16.12 -8.09 -15.75
C GLN A 60 -14.59 -8.11 -15.58
N TYR A 61 -13.97 -9.28 -15.43
CA TYR A 61 -12.52 -9.41 -15.27
C TYR A 61 -11.77 -8.68 -16.41
N PRO A 62 -10.94 -7.65 -16.14
CA PRO A 62 -10.28 -6.87 -17.18
C PRO A 62 -9.22 -7.69 -17.93
N LEU A 63 -9.44 -7.91 -19.23
CA LEU A 63 -8.52 -8.68 -20.09
C LEU A 63 -7.63 -7.78 -20.96
N TYR A 64 -8.04 -6.54 -21.24
CA TYR A 64 -7.34 -5.65 -22.15
C TYR A 64 -7.60 -4.18 -21.83
N ARG A 65 -6.60 -3.34 -22.13
CA ARG A 65 -6.65 -1.86 -22.08
C ARG A 65 -7.19 -1.26 -20.76
N PRO A 66 -6.47 -1.41 -19.64
CA PRO A 66 -5.38 -2.36 -19.37
C PRO A 66 -5.92 -3.72 -18.86
N PRO A 67 -5.11 -4.80 -18.93
CA PRO A 67 -5.45 -6.05 -18.24
C PRO A 67 -5.44 -5.87 -16.71
N ALA A 68 -6.07 -6.79 -16.00
CA ALA A 68 -6.08 -6.87 -14.54
C ALA A 68 -4.65 -6.95 -13.99
N GLN A 69 -4.25 -5.95 -13.22
CA GLN A 69 -2.89 -5.78 -12.71
C GLN A 69 -2.90 -4.95 -11.41
N TRP A 70 -1.72 -4.68 -10.84
CA TRP A 70 -1.58 -3.94 -9.58
C TRP A 70 -0.62 -2.77 -9.75
N SER A 71 -0.90 -1.64 -9.08
CA SER A 71 0.09 -0.56 -8.97
C SER A 71 1.33 -1.01 -8.18
N PRO A 72 2.39 -0.18 -8.10
CA PRO A 72 3.39 -0.37 -7.06
C PRO A 72 2.72 -0.43 -5.69
N LEU A 73 3.28 -1.22 -4.78
CA LEU A 73 2.82 -1.26 -3.39
C LEU A 73 3.62 -0.24 -2.60
N ILE A 74 2.94 0.61 -1.83
CA ILE A 74 3.55 1.57 -0.91
C ILE A 74 3.30 1.08 0.51
N ALA A 75 4.36 1.05 1.32
CA ALA A 75 4.32 0.64 2.72
C ALA A 75 5.06 1.63 3.61
N VAL A 76 4.56 1.80 4.83
CA VAL A 76 5.07 2.76 5.81
C VAL A 76 5.17 2.07 7.16
N SER A 77 6.33 2.12 7.80
CA SER A 77 6.47 1.75 9.22
C SER A 77 6.33 3.00 10.10
N HIS A 78 5.44 2.94 11.10
CA HIS A 78 5.02 4.12 11.85
C HIS A 78 4.54 3.81 13.28
N SER A 79 4.32 4.86 14.08
CA SER A 79 3.68 4.82 15.41
C SER A 79 2.16 4.97 15.27
N SER A 80 1.43 4.85 16.39
CA SER A 80 -0.02 5.07 16.44
C SER A 80 -0.46 6.50 16.10
N ASP A 81 0.45 7.47 16.09
CA ASP A 81 0.16 8.89 15.84
C ASP A 81 -0.01 9.21 14.36
N TYR A 82 0.29 8.24 13.48
CA TYR A 82 0.08 8.33 12.04
C TYR A 82 -0.79 7.19 11.56
N HIS A 83 -1.61 7.47 10.56
CA HIS A 83 -2.31 6.48 9.75
C HIS A 83 -2.16 6.89 8.29
N MET A 84 -1.91 5.91 7.43
CA MET A 84 -1.80 6.15 5.99
C MET A 84 -3.18 6.31 5.35
N TRP A 85 -4.14 5.51 5.83
CA TRP A 85 -5.54 5.50 5.46
C TRP A 85 -6.30 4.74 6.55
N ARG A 86 -7.61 4.96 6.70
CA ARG A 86 -8.41 4.24 7.69
C ARG A 86 -9.86 4.07 7.25
N LEU A 87 -10.45 2.91 7.55
CA LEU A 87 -11.87 2.65 7.32
C LEU A 87 -12.73 3.66 8.08
N GLY A 88 -13.70 4.26 7.38
CA GLY A 88 -14.60 5.27 7.94
C GLY A 88 -13.99 6.68 8.05
N GLU A 89 -12.77 6.89 7.56
CA GLU A 89 -12.14 8.22 7.46
C GLU A 89 -11.98 8.63 5.99
N TYR A 90 -11.76 9.92 5.74
CA TYR A 90 -11.57 10.45 4.39
C TYR A 90 -10.16 10.13 3.87
N ALA A 91 -10.05 9.75 2.60
CA ALA A 91 -8.78 9.66 1.92
C ALA A 91 -8.08 11.02 1.85
N SER A 92 -6.78 11.08 2.15
CA SER A 92 -5.95 12.26 1.92
C SER A 92 -5.83 12.56 0.42
N ASN A 93 -5.31 13.73 0.06
CA ASN A 93 -5.07 14.07 -1.34
C ASN A 93 -4.04 13.12 -1.97
N GLY A 94 -2.97 12.80 -1.25
CA GLY A 94 -1.97 11.82 -1.70
C GLY A 94 -2.56 10.43 -1.91
N VAL A 95 -3.39 9.95 -0.97
CA VAL A 95 -4.10 8.68 -1.11
C VAL A 95 -5.02 8.71 -2.33
N ARG A 96 -5.80 9.76 -2.51
CA ARG A 96 -6.70 9.95 -3.66
C ARG A 96 -5.95 9.87 -5.00
N GLU A 97 -4.87 10.62 -5.15
CA GLU A 97 -4.07 10.61 -6.39
C GLU A 97 -3.49 9.24 -6.68
N PHE A 98 -2.99 8.56 -5.64
CA PHE A 98 -2.43 7.22 -5.77
C PHE A 98 -3.50 6.18 -6.15
N VAL A 99 -4.67 6.19 -5.49
CA VAL A 99 -5.72 5.20 -5.74
C VAL A 99 -6.51 5.46 -7.00
N GLU A 100 -6.56 6.67 -7.55
CA GLU A 100 -7.22 6.96 -8.83
C GLU A 100 -6.28 6.82 -10.03
N LYS A 101 -5.01 7.22 -9.89
CA LYS A 101 -4.08 7.38 -11.02
C LYS A 101 -2.82 6.55 -10.92
N GLY A 102 -2.50 6.00 -9.74
CA GLY A 102 -1.22 5.33 -9.48
C GLY A 102 -0.07 6.30 -9.21
N GLU A 103 -0.35 7.59 -9.05
CA GLU A 103 0.65 8.63 -8.78
C GLU A 103 1.00 8.67 -7.28
N ALA A 104 2.16 8.12 -6.91
CA ALA A 104 2.55 7.97 -5.50
C ALA A 104 3.20 9.21 -4.88
N TRP A 105 3.62 10.20 -5.69
CA TRP A 105 4.45 11.31 -5.23
C TRP A 105 3.80 12.14 -4.10
N GLY A 106 2.52 12.51 -4.25
CA GLY A 106 1.79 13.28 -3.24
C GLY A 106 1.71 12.53 -1.90
N LEU A 107 1.38 11.25 -1.95
CA LEU A 107 1.36 10.36 -0.78
C LEU A 107 2.74 10.24 -0.10
N MET A 108 3.81 10.06 -0.87
CA MET A 108 5.17 9.99 -0.31
C MET A 108 5.55 11.29 0.40
N LYS A 109 5.14 12.45 -0.13
CA LYS A 109 5.37 13.75 0.50
C LYS A 109 4.58 13.94 1.80
N GLU A 110 3.36 13.45 1.88
CA GLU A 110 2.56 13.46 3.11
C GLU A 110 3.22 12.61 4.20
N VAL A 111 3.72 11.42 3.85
CA VAL A 111 4.44 10.51 4.76
C VAL A 111 5.72 11.14 5.29
N GLU A 112 6.55 11.71 4.40
CA GLU A 112 7.79 12.41 4.76
C GLU A 112 7.51 13.56 5.74
N ALA A 113 6.50 14.38 5.45
CA ALA A 113 6.11 15.50 6.30
C ALA A 113 5.63 15.05 7.69
N ALA A 114 4.95 13.90 7.80
CA ALA A 114 4.57 13.31 9.09
C ALA A 114 5.80 12.84 9.88
N GLY A 115 6.77 12.20 9.21
CA GLY A 115 8.05 11.81 9.82
C GLY A 115 8.82 12.99 10.40
N GLU A 116 8.90 14.10 9.66
CA GLU A 116 9.63 15.30 10.11
C GLU A 116 8.90 16.06 11.23
N LYS A 117 7.58 16.24 11.11
CA LYS A 117 6.82 17.12 12.01
C LYS A 117 6.44 16.46 13.33
N ILE A 118 6.05 15.19 13.29
CA ILE A 118 5.49 14.50 14.47
C ILE A 118 6.28 13.23 14.84
N GLN A 119 7.39 12.94 14.15
CA GLN A 119 8.28 11.81 14.44
C GLN A 119 7.58 10.45 14.47
N SER A 120 6.44 10.34 13.78
CA SER A 120 5.56 9.18 13.81
C SER A 120 5.86 8.17 12.72
N VAL A 121 6.73 8.49 11.75
CA VAL A 121 7.12 7.60 10.65
C VAL A 121 8.59 7.23 10.80
N TYR A 122 8.88 5.93 10.67
CA TYR A 122 10.25 5.41 10.66
C TYR A 122 10.81 5.27 9.24
N GLY A 123 10.00 4.79 8.30
CA GLY A 123 10.43 4.65 6.91
C GLY A 123 9.28 4.42 5.94
N ILE A 124 9.56 4.76 4.68
CA ILE A 124 8.70 4.48 3.53
C ILE A 124 9.40 3.47 2.61
N PHE A 125 8.65 2.50 2.14
CA PHE A 125 9.14 1.37 1.36
C PHE A 125 8.20 1.12 0.19
N SER A 126 8.73 0.61 -0.90
CA SER A 126 7.92 0.28 -2.07
C SER A 126 8.31 -1.08 -2.66
N ALA A 127 7.32 -1.79 -3.18
CA ALA A 127 7.55 -2.93 -4.05
C ALA A 127 7.13 -2.56 -5.49
N PRO A 128 7.82 -3.06 -6.53
CA PRO A 128 7.46 -2.80 -7.92
C PRO A 128 6.01 -3.16 -8.24
N ALA A 129 5.44 -2.47 -9.23
CA ALA A 129 4.12 -2.81 -9.79
C ALA A 129 4.12 -4.24 -10.35
N SER A 130 2.96 -4.86 -10.33
CA SER A 130 2.75 -6.15 -11.00
C SER A 130 1.95 -5.96 -12.27
N THR A 131 2.36 -6.66 -13.33
CA THR A 131 1.74 -6.61 -14.65
C THR A 131 0.56 -7.57 -14.80
N SER A 132 0.29 -8.39 -13.78
CA SER A 132 -0.75 -9.41 -13.76
C SER A 132 -1.47 -9.47 -12.42
N GLY A 133 -2.76 -9.81 -12.44
CA GLY A 133 -3.58 -9.98 -11.23
C GLY A 133 -3.07 -11.03 -10.24
N THR A 134 -2.17 -11.93 -10.66
CA THR A 134 -1.65 -13.06 -9.87
C THR A 134 -0.16 -13.06 -9.58
N GLU A 135 0.58 -12.11 -10.13
CA GLU A 135 2.02 -12.07 -9.96
C GLU A 135 2.40 -11.59 -8.55
N GLN A 136 3.62 -11.95 -8.12
CA GLN A 136 4.16 -11.60 -6.83
C GLN A 136 5.15 -10.45 -6.96
N THR A 137 5.16 -9.59 -5.95
CA THR A 137 6.17 -8.53 -5.81
C THR A 137 6.63 -8.49 -4.36
N SER A 138 7.86 -8.07 -4.12
CA SER A 138 8.44 -8.08 -2.79
C SER A 138 9.29 -6.85 -2.52
N THR A 139 9.41 -6.51 -1.25
CA THR A 139 10.33 -5.49 -0.75
C THR A 139 10.76 -5.82 0.67
N GLU A 140 11.84 -5.19 1.12
CA GLU A 140 12.30 -5.32 2.50
C GLU A 140 12.04 -4.01 3.25
N PHE A 141 11.69 -4.12 4.51
CA PHE A 141 11.45 -2.97 5.38
C PHE A 141 11.97 -3.22 6.79
N GLU A 142 12.10 -2.15 7.55
CA GLU A 142 12.55 -2.20 8.93
C GLU A 142 11.50 -1.56 9.86
N VAL A 143 11.34 -2.16 11.03
CA VAL A 143 10.49 -1.67 12.12
C VAL A 143 11.31 -1.44 13.37
N HIS A 144 10.90 -0.43 14.13
CA HIS A 144 11.51 -0.03 15.38
C HIS A 144 10.48 -0.18 16.52
N PRO A 145 10.87 -0.41 17.79
CA PRO A 145 9.89 -0.59 18.87
C PRO A 145 8.91 0.58 19.03
N ARG A 146 9.35 1.81 18.76
CA ARG A 146 8.49 3.02 18.75
C ARG A 146 7.60 3.15 17.50
N HIS A 147 7.90 2.40 16.45
CA HIS A 147 7.27 2.44 15.14
C HIS A 147 6.97 1.02 14.67
N SER A 148 6.21 0.29 15.50
CA SER A 148 5.93 -1.14 15.34
C SER A 148 4.74 -1.44 14.43
N LEU A 149 4.04 -0.40 13.96
CA LEU A 149 2.91 -0.52 13.06
C LEU A 149 3.37 -0.47 11.61
N LEU A 150 2.73 -1.26 10.76
CA LEU A 150 2.90 -1.26 9.32
C LEU A 150 1.56 -0.93 8.67
N SER A 151 1.55 0.11 7.83
CA SER A 151 0.46 0.37 6.89
C SER A 151 0.94 0.21 5.46
N PHE A 152 0.11 -0.33 4.59
CA PHE A 152 0.43 -0.45 3.18
C PHE A 152 -0.81 -0.43 2.30
N MET A 153 -0.62 -0.11 1.03
CA MET A 153 -1.67 -0.13 0.02
C MET A 153 -1.14 -0.36 -1.40
N ALA A 154 -2.00 -0.90 -2.26
CA ALA A 154 -1.81 -1.02 -3.70
C ALA A 154 -3.14 -0.79 -4.42
N ARG A 155 -3.14 0.04 -5.46
CA ARG A 155 -4.31 0.29 -6.32
C ARG A 155 -4.63 -0.94 -7.16
N ILE A 156 -5.92 -1.23 -7.31
CA ILE A 156 -6.46 -2.21 -8.25
C ILE A 156 -6.48 -1.56 -9.62
N VAL A 157 -5.86 -2.17 -10.64
CA VAL A 157 -5.76 -1.57 -11.97
C VAL A 157 -6.42 -2.47 -13.03
N PRO A 158 -7.35 -1.97 -13.84
CA PRO A 158 -8.01 -0.66 -13.73
C PRO A 158 -9.08 -0.65 -12.62
N SER A 159 -9.33 0.52 -12.05
CA SER A 159 -10.48 0.77 -11.18
C SER A 159 -10.76 2.28 -11.10
N PRO A 160 -11.94 2.71 -10.62
CA PRO A 160 -12.22 4.11 -10.30
C PRO A 160 -11.23 4.63 -9.24
N ASP A 161 -11.38 4.17 -8.00
CA ASP A 161 -10.58 4.57 -6.85
C ASP A 161 -10.32 3.40 -5.88
N TRP A 162 -10.32 2.17 -6.41
CA TRP A 162 -10.26 0.97 -5.60
C TRP A 162 -8.82 0.53 -5.28
N PHE A 163 -8.63 0.03 -4.06
CA PHE A 163 -7.33 -0.45 -3.60
C PHE A 163 -7.45 -1.64 -2.65
N VAL A 164 -6.32 -2.28 -2.37
CA VAL A 164 -6.17 -3.26 -1.29
C VAL A 164 -5.07 -2.80 -0.34
N GLY A 165 -5.15 -3.16 0.93
CA GLY A 165 -4.12 -2.79 1.90
C GLY A 165 -4.44 -3.25 3.31
N ARG A 166 -3.57 -2.88 4.24
CA ARG A 166 -3.86 -2.94 5.68
C ARG A 166 -3.41 -1.65 6.36
N ASP A 167 -4.24 -1.13 7.25
CA ASP A 167 -3.90 -0.02 8.16
C ASP A 167 -3.38 -0.57 9.50
N SER A 168 -2.33 0.07 10.01
CA SER A 168 -1.86 -0.01 11.40
C SER A 168 -1.66 -1.44 11.91
N PHE A 169 -1.07 -2.31 11.10
CA PHE A 169 -0.81 -3.70 11.47
C PHE A 169 0.39 -3.80 12.42
N ASN A 170 0.15 -4.23 13.66
CA ASN A 170 1.21 -4.33 14.67
C ASN A 170 2.05 -5.62 14.50
N LEU A 171 3.35 -5.44 14.25
CA LEU A 171 4.33 -6.52 14.10
C LEU A 171 5.01 -6.91 15.42
N CYS A 172 4.84 -6.11 16.46
CA CYS A 172 5.35 -6.38 17.79
C CYS A 172 4.28 -7.06 18.65
N GLU A 173 4.69 -8.08 19.38
CA GLU A 173 3.86 -8.82 20.32
C GLU A 173 4.55 -8.83 21.69
N GLY A 174 4.18 -7.87 22.54
CA GLY A 174 4.82 -7.65 23.84
C GLY A 174 6.30 -7.32 23.70
N ASN A 175 7.16 -8.31 23.93
CA ASN A 175 8.62 -8.20 23.94
C ASN A 175 9.33 -8.83 22.73
N HIS A 176 8.58 -9.33 21.75
CA HIS A 176 9.17 -9.99 20.58
C HIS A 176 8.51 -9.52 19.27
N TRP A 177 9.26 -9.70 18.20
CA TRP A 177 8.83 -9.45 16.83
C TRP A 177 8.23 -10.72 16.24
N LYS A 178 7.06 -10.63 15.61
CA LYS A 178 6.41 -11.78 14.96
C LYS A 178 7.33 -12.38 13.89
N GLU A 179 7.57 -13.69 13.94
CA GLU A 179 8.50 -14.35 13.01
C GLU A 179 7.94 -14.42 11.57
N GLN A 180 6.67 -14.77 11.44
CA GLN A 180 5.97 -14.77 10.16
C GLN A 180 4.49 -14.49 10.35
N VAL A 181 3.90 -13.73 9.44
CA VAL A 181 2.47 -13.47 9.42
C VAL A 181 1.95 -13.31 7.99
N SER A 182 0.76 -13.82 7.73
CA SER A 182 0.07 -13.65 6.45
C SER A 182 -1.26 -12.96 6.66
N VAL A 183 -1.55 -11.96 5.83
CA VAL A 183 -2.77 -11.17 5.86
C VAL A 183 -3.47 -11.31 4.51
N ASP A 184 -4.72 -11.79 4.56
CA ASP A 184 -5.60 -11.80 3.39
C ASP A 184 -6.21 -10.40 3.17
N LEU A 185 -6.20 -9.96 1.92
CA LEU A 185 -6.60 -8.61 1.54
C LEU A 185 -7.87 -8.63 0.69
N TYR A 186 -8.66 -7.57 0.90
CA TYR A 186 -9.96 -7.37 0.28
C TYR A 186 -10.03 -5.97 -0.35
N PRO A 187 -10.86 -5.77 -1.39
CA PRO A 187 -10.99 -4.47 -2.04
C PRO A 187 -11.62 -3.42 -1.12
N HIS A 188 -11.12 -2.20 -1.21
CA HIS A 188 -11.61 -1.00 -0.54
C HIS A 188 -11.90 0.07 -1.58
N ASP A 189 -12.90 0.90 -1.29
CA ASP A 189 -13.31 2.07 -2.06
C ASP A 189 -12.80 3.31 -1.33
N ALA A 190 -12.18 4.26 -2.03
CA ALA A 190 -11.62 5.45 -1.42
C ALA A 190 -12.65 6.56 -1.17
N GLY A 191 -13.83 6.47 -1.79
CA GLY A 191 -14.89 7.46 -1.71
C GLY A 191 -14.63 8.72 -2.53
N THR A 192 -13.78 8.66 -3.57
CA THR A 192 -13.37 9.82 -4.37
C THR A 192 -13.82 9.75 -5.83
N ASP A 193 -14.08 8.55 -6.37
CA ASP A 193 -14.67 8.33 -7.70
C ASP A 193 -15.83 7.33 -7.64
N SER A 194 -16.99 7.73 -8.18
CA SER A 194 -18.25 7.00 -8.14
C SER A 194 -18.44 6.04 -9.33
N GLY A 195 -17.38 5.70 -10.07
CA GLY A 195 -17.42 4.66 -11.09
C GLY A 195 -17.88 3.30 -10.55
N PHE A 196 -18.74 2.60 -11.28
CA PHE A 196 -19.31 1.31 -10.81
C PHE A 196 -18.47 0.09 -11.18
N THR A 197 -17.67 0.20 -12.24
CA THR A 197 -16.92 -0.92 -12.82
C THR A 197 -15.44 -0.63 -12.92
N PHE A 198 -14.62 -1.68 -13.05
CA PHE A 198 -13.16 -1.57 -13.23
C PHE A 198 -12.76 -0.55 -14.32
N SER A 199 -13.53 -0.46 -15.40
CA SER A 199 -13.23 0.40 -16.56
C SER A 199 -14.23 1.55 -16.72
N SER A 200 -14.90 1.97 -15.65
CA SER A 200 -15.78 3.14 -15.69
C SER A 200 -14.97 4.41 -15.99
N PRO A 201 -15.54 5.38 -16.75
CA PRO A 201 -14.92 6.69 -16.86
C PRO A 201 -14.93 7.40 -15.51
N ASN A 202 -13.97 8.30 -15.31
CA ASN A 202 -13.86 9.05 -14.05
C ASN A 202 -15.14 9.84 -13.77
N PHE A 203 -15.66 9.71 -12.56
CA PHE A 203 -16.85 10.40 -12.10
C PHE A 203 -16.69 10.76 -10.63
N ALA A 204 -16.22 11.97 -10.34
CA ALA A 204 -15.88 12.38 -8.98
C ALA A 204 -17.06 12.24 -7.99
N THR A 205 -16.80 11.67 -6.83
CA THR A 205 -17.76 11.57 -5.71
C THR A 205 -17.88 12.91 -5.01
N ILE A 206 -19.06 13.53 -5.04
CA ILE A 206 -19.32 14.86 -4.48
C ILE A 206 -20.60 14.82 -3.62
N PRO A 207 -20.52 15.09 -2.30
CA PRO A 207 -19.30 15.32 -1.52
C PRO A 207 -18.44 14.05 -1.44
N GLN A 208 -17.13 14.18 -1.17
CA GLN A 208 -16.26 13.03 -0.96
C GLN A 208 -16.82 12.14 0.15
N GLU A 209 -16.79 10.83 -0.07
CA GLU A 209 -17.18 9.82 0.91
C GLU A 209 -15.95 9.29 1.66
N THR A 210 -16.18 8.58 2.76
CA THR A 210 -15.11 7.95 3.55
C THR A 210 -14.70 6.63 2.94
N ILE A 211 -13.49 6.16 3.26
CA ILE A 211 -13.00 4.86 2.83
C ILE A 211 -13.90 3.75 3.37
N THR A 212 -14.39 2.89 2.48
CA THR A 212 -15.24 1.74 2.83
C THR A 212 -14.68 0.44 2.29
N GLN A 213 -15.01 -0.68 2.94
CA GLN A 213 -14.67 -1.99 2.42
C GLN A 213 -15.70 -2.44 1.38
N ILE A 214 -15.23 -2.87 0.20
CA ILE A 214 -16.08 -3.46 -0.82
C ILE A 214 -16.33 -4.92 -0.47
N THR A 215 -17.59 -5.33 -0.50
CA THR A 215 -18.06 -6.68 -0.16
C THR A 215 -18.86 -7.30 -1.31
N SER A 216 -19.25 -8.57 -1.18
CA SER A 216 -20.06 -9.25 -2.20
C SER A 216 -21.48 -8.67 -2.32
N SER A 217 -21.96 -7.97 -1.29
CA SER A 217 -23.31 -7.43 -1.19
C SER A 217 -23.38 -5.90 -1.15
N SER A 218 -22.26 -5.20 -0.94
CA SER A 218 -22.18 -3.75 -0.88
C SER A 218 -20.91 -3.23 -1.58
N PRO A 219 -21.02 -2.27 -2.51
CA PRO A 219 -22.24 -1.59 -2.96
C PRO A 219 -23.18 -2.51 -3.77
N ASN A 220 -24.50 -2.34 -3.60
CA ASN A 220 -25.52 -3.32 -4.00
C ASN A 220 -26.13 -3.13 -5.42
N HIS A 221 -25.46 -2.37 -6.29
CA HIS A 221 -25.93 -2.16 -7.65
C HIS A 221 -25.54 -3.33 -8.58
N PRO A 222 -26.44 -3.82 -9.46
CA PRO A 222 -26.15 -4.96 -10.34
C PRO A 222 -24.92 -4.80 -11.23
N ALA A 223 -24.60 -3.55 -11.64
CA ALA A 223 -23.44 -3.26 -12.46
C ALA A 223 -22.10 -3.33 -11.70
N ASN A 224 -22.10 -3.26 -10.37
CA ASN A 224 -20.87 -3.19 -9.58
C ASN A 224 -19.99 -4.42 -9.79
N SER A 225 -18.70 -4.22 -10.05
CA SER A 225 -17.79 -5.31 -10.41
C SER A 225 -17.64 -6.38 -9.32
N PHE A 226 -17.75 -5.98 -8.06
CA PHE A 226 -17.67 -6.90 -6.91
C PHE A 226 -19.03 -7.33 -6.34
N PHE A 227 -20.14 -7.00 -7.00
CA PHE A 227 -21.47 -7.44 -6.55
C PHE A 227 -21.75 -8.88 -6.99
N TYR A 228 -21.63 -9.81 -6.04
CA TYR A 228 -21.86 -11.25 -6.18
C TYR A 228 -22.93 -11.71 -5.16
N PRO A 229 -24.23 -11.52 -5.43
CA PRO A 229 -25.30 -11.72 -4.45
C PRO A 229 -25.43 -13.16 -3.92
N ARG A 230 -24.84 -14.14 -4.63
CA ARG A 230 -24.82 -15.55 -4.22
C ARG A 230 -23.67 -15.89 -3.26
N LEU A 231 -22.68 -15.01 -3.11
CA LEU A 231 -21.55 -15.21 -2.21
C LEU A 231 -21.81 -14.51 -0.87
N LYS A 232 -21.57 -15.22 0.23
CA LYS A 232 -21.62 -14.63 1.59
C LYS A 232 -20.53 -13.58 1.79
N HIS A 233 -19.33 -13.88 1.30
CA HIS A 233 -18.15 -13.01 1.34
C HIS A 233 -17.35 -13.18 0.07
N LEU A 234 -16.60 -12.14 -0.32
CA LEU A 234 -15.64 -12.24 -1.42
C LEU A 234 -14.48 -13.17 -1.00
N PRO A 235 -13.88 -13.94 -1.92
CA PRO A 235 -12.59 -14.56 -1.66
C PRO A 235 -11.51 -13.46 -1.50
N PRO A 236 -10.37 -13.77 -0.84
CA PRO A 236 -9.23 -12.84 -0.79
C PRO A 236 -8.75 -12.48 -2.20
N MET A 237 -8.58 -11.19 -2.46
CA MET A 237 -8.13 -10.69 -3.76
C MET A 237 -6.61 -10.61 -3.86
N ALA A 238 -5.94 -10.51 -2.72
CA ALA A 238 -4.49 -10.61 -2.59
C ALA A 238 -4.12 -11.16 -1.20
N ARG A 239 -2.85 -11.51 -1.02
CA ARG A 239 -2.28 -11.87 0.27
C ARG A 239 -0.93 -11.20 0.43
N VAL A 240 -0.66 -10.69 1.63
CA VAL A 240 0.68 -10.23 2.01
C VAL A 240 1.25 -11.18 3.05
N THR A 241 2.48 -11.62 2.83
CA THR A 241 3.25 -12.42 3.79
C THR A 241 4.44 -11.60 4.26
N LEU A 242 4.55 -11.42 5.56
CA LEU A 242 5.63 -10.71 6.23
C LEU A 242 6.47 -11.76 6.96
N THR A 243 7.76 -11.83 6.63
CA THR A 243 8.70 -12.78 7.24
C THR A 243 9.88 -12.01 7.81
N LYS A 244 10.13 -12.19 9.10
CA LYS A 244 11.27 -11.57 9.78
C LYS A 244 12.57 -12.15 9.23
N LEU A 245 13.50 -11.28 8.85
CA LEU A 245 14.81 -11.66 8.38
C LEU A 245 15.74 -11.90 9.59
N ARG A 246 16.59 -12.92 9.49
CA ARG A 246 17.61 -13.18 10.52
C ARG A 246 18.81 -12.25 10.28
N ASP A 247 19.35 -11.68 11.35
CA ASP A 247 20.60 -10.93 11.29
C ASP A 247 21.75 -11.86 10.89
N SER A 248 22.32 -11.64 9.71
CA SER A 248 23.56 -12.27 9.27
C SER A 248 24.74 -11.72 10.07
N ARG A 249 24.90 -12.14 11.34
CA ARG A 249 26.18 -11.95 12.05
C ARG A 249 27.20 -12.90 11.45
N VAL A 250 27.96 -12.40 10.48
CA VAL A 250 29.16 -13.06 9.93
C VAL A 250 30.18 -13.22 11.07
N ILE A 251 30.42 -14.47 11.47
CA ILE A 251 31.57 -14.84 12.29
C ILE A 251 32.79 -14.76 11.36
N GLY A 252 33.66 -13.77 11.59
CA GLY A 252 34.92 -13.64 10.86
C GLY A 252 35.94 -14.67 11.34
N ILE A 253 36.49 -15.47 10.42
CA ILE A 253 37.83 -16.10 10.55
C ILE A 253 38.47 -16.13 9.16
N SER A 254 39.70 -15.64 9.08
CA SER A 254 40.59 -15.66 7.90
C SER A 254 41.51 -16.89 7.87
N THR A 255 41.77 -17.39 6.64
CA THR A 255 42.89 -18.23 6.14
C THR A 255 43.01 -19.67 6.70
N VAL A 256 43.24 -20.72 5.90
CA VAL A 256 44.49 -21.05 5.17
C VAL A 256 44.23 -21.93 3.92
N GLN A 257 45.08 -21.75 2.90
CA GLN A 257 45.18 -22.51 1.65
C GLN A 257 45.54 -23.99 1.84
N SER A 258 44.99 -24.86 0.97
CA SER A 258 45.70 -25.64 -0.07
C SER A 258 45.23 -27.09 -0.25
N ASN A 259 44.79 -27.34 -1.49
CA ASN A 259 45.04 -28.48 -2.37
C ASN A 259 44.39 -29.87 -2.17
N LEU A 260 43.69 -30.23 -3.27
CA LEU A 260 43.54 -31.53 -3.95
C LEU A 260 42.29 -32.39 -3.67
N LEU A 261 41.42 -32.37 -4.70
CA LEU A 261 40.41 -33.33 -5.14
C LEU A 261 40.95 -34.79 -5.22
N PRO A 262 40.11 -35.86 -5.34
CA PRO A 262 38.80 -35.86 -6.01
C PRO A 262 37.68 -36.72 -5.39
N MET A 263 36.43 -36.43 -5.76
CA MET A 263 35.59 -37.26 -6.62
C MET A 263 34.08 -37.00 -6.38
N GLY A 264 33.37 -36.64 -7.45
CA GLY A 264 31.98 -37.00 -7.70
C GLY A 264 30.88 -36.23 -6.97
N ASN A 265 30.37 -35.17 -7.58
CA ASN A 265 29.08 -35.24 -8.30
C ASN A 265 28.77 -33.91 -8.97
N GLU A 266 28.63 -33.98 -10.29
CA GLU A 266 28.14 -32.91 -11.15
C GLU A 266 26.67 -32.59 -10.81
N ILE A 267 26.39 -31.30 -10.61
CA ILE A 267 25.18 -30.68 -11.17
C ILE A 267 25.70 -29.49 -11.97
N ASP A 268 25.62 -29.65 -13.28
CA ASP A 268 25.87 -28.68 -14.32
C ASP A 268 25.07 -27.40 -14.05
N ASP A 269 25.75 -26.35 -13.58
CA ASP A 269 25.20 -25.00 -13.43
C ASP A 269 25.27 -24.29 -14.80
N SER A 270 24.52 -24.86 -15.75
CA SER A 270 24.19 -24.24 -17.01
C SER A 270 23.10 -23.18 -16.74
N ILE A 271 23.49 -22.04 -16.17
CA ILE A 271 22.70 -20.82 -16.33
C ILE A 271 22.78 -20.48 -17.81
N SER A 272 21.78 -20.93 -18.57
CA SER A 272 21.53 -20.45 -19.91
C SER A 272 21.20 -18.96 -19.78
N GLU A 273 22.22 -18.11 -19.89
CA GLU A 273 22.02 -16.67 -20.07
C GLU A 273 21.42 -16.45 -21.46
N THR A 274 20.10 -16.62 -21.54
CA THR A 274 19.34 -16.26 -22.74
C THR A 274 19.45 -14.75 -22.92
N PRO A 275 19.93 -14.26 -24.07
CA PRO A 275 19.99 -12.84 -24.35
C PRO A 275 18.59 -12.23 -24.23
N LEU A 276 18.47 -11.15 -23.47
CA LEU A 276 17.20 -10.46 -23.25
C LEU A 276 17.22 -9.16 -24.05
N ASP A 277 16.54 -9.17 -25.18
CA ASP A 277 16.43 -8.01 -26.06
C ASP A 277 15.57 -6.92 -25.43
N CYS A 278 15.87 -5.66 -25.76
CA CYS A 278 15.02 -4.57 -25.36
C CYS A 278 13.67 -4.61 -26.08
N GLU A 279 12.59 -4.59 -25.31
CA GLU A 279 11.24 -4.42 -25.83
C GLU A 279 10.73 -3.01 -25.53
N VAL A 280 10.13 -2.37 -26.54
CA VAL A 280 9.55 -1.03 -26.42
C VAL A 280 8.04 -1.10 -26.66
N SER A 281 7.31 -0.09 -26.17
CA SER A 281 5.88 0.04 -26.43
C SER A 281 5.61 0.31 -27.91
N THR A 282 4.34 0.20 -28.29
CA THR A 282 3.88 0.83 -29.53
C THR A 282 4.11 2.34 -29.46
N TRP A 283 4.26 2.97 -30.63
CA TRP A 283 4.33 4.41 -30.72
C TRP A 283 3.05 5.07 -30.21
N SER A 284 3.20 6.21 -29.54
CA SER A 284 2.08 7.11 -29.29
C SER A 284 1.49 7.63 -30.60
N SER A 285 0.29 8.20 -30.53
CA SER A 285 -0.26 8.96 -31.64
C SER A 285 0.65 10.14 -31.99
N TRP A 286 0.66 10.54 -33.26
CA TRP A 286 1.41 11.72 -33.67
C TRP A 286 0.92 12.96 -32.93
N GLY A 287 1.85 13.77 -32.45
CA GLY A 287 1.59 15.10 -31.93
C GLY A 287 1.08 16.05 -33.03
N LEU A 288 0.69 17.25 -32.60
CA LEU A 288 0.26 18.30 -33.52
C LEU A 288 1.40 18.69 -34.47
N CYS A 289 1.04 19.11 -35.69
CA CYS A 289 2.02 19.61 -36.65
C CYS A 289 2.56 20.96 -36.20
N MET A 290 3.85 21.03 -35.88
CA MET A 290 4.54 22.22 -35.42
C MET A 290 5.34 22.84 -36.57
N GLY A 291 5.23 24.15 -36.79
CA GLY A 291 5.94 24.82 -37.87
C GLY A 291 5.30 26.16 -38.23
N LYS A 292 5.89 26.87 -39.18
CA LYS A 292 5.29 28.09 -39.75
C LYS A 292 4.37 27.70 -40.90
N CYS A 293 3.20 28.30 -40.99
CA CYS A 293 2.17 27.97 -41.98
C CYS A 293 2.61 28.01 -43.45
N THR A 294 3.64 28.79 -43.77
CA THR A 294 4.20 28.90 -45.12
C THR A 294 5.27 27.85 -45.42
N GLN A 295 5.55 26.93 -44.50
CA GLN A 295 6.58 25.89 -44.59
C GLN A 295 6.01 24.53 -44.14
N MET A 296 6.68 23.44 -44.54
CA MET A 296 6.36 22.12 -43.99
C MET A 296 6.69 22.11 -42.50
N GLY A 297 5.73 21.66 -41.69
CA GLY A 297 5.92 21.48 -40.26
C GLY A 297 6.45 20.08 -39.95
N SER A 298 6.78 19.86 -38.68
CA SER A 298 7.12 18.54 -38.16
C SER A 298 6.22 18.16 -37.00
N LYS A 299 5.93 16.87 -36.90
CA LYS A 299 5.20 16.28 -35.78
C LYS A 299 6.03 15.16 -35.21
N HIS A 300 5.94 15.01 -33.89
CA HIS A 300 6.71 14.02 -33.15
C HIS A 300 5.79 12.97 -32.52
N ARG A 301 6.32 11.78 -32.29
CA ARG A 301 5.71 10.75 -31.45
C ARG A 301 6.77 10.04 -30.64
N THR A 302 6.36 9.41 -29.56
CA THR A 302 7.26 8.78 -28.59
C THR A 302 6.79 7.38 -28.22
N ARG A 303 7.70 6.55 -27.74
CA ARG A 303 7.43 5.22 -27.17
C ARG A 303 8.37 5.00 -25.99
N TYR A 304 8.03 4.12 -25.07
CA TYR A 304 8.84 3.87 -23.89
C TYR A 304 9.34 2.43 -23.82
N ILE A 305 10.40 2.20 -23.05
CA ILE A 305 10.98 0.87 -22.86
C ILE A 305 10.05 0.05 -21.95
N ARG A 306 9.58 -1.10 -22.43
CA ARG A 306 8.83 -2.09 -21.66
C ARG A 306 9.77 -3.09 -20.96
N LEU A 307 10.88 -3.43 -21.61
CA LEU A 307 11.90 -4.33 -21.08
C LEU A 307 13.30 -3.79 -21.40
N LYS A 308 14.14 -3.62 -20.38
CA LYS A 308 15.53 -3.17 -20.56
C LYS A 308 16.40 -4.35 -21.03
N PRO A 309 17.37 -4.12 -21.92
CA PRO A 309 18.22 -5.17 -22.44
C PRO A 309 19.15 -5.73 -21.36
N ALA A 310 19.39 -7.04 -21.37
CA ALA A 310 20.30 -7.75 -20.45
C ALA A 310 20.95 -8.96 -21.15
N ASN A 311 21.98 -9.56 -20.53
CA ASN A 311 22.68 -10.76 -21.03
C ASN A 311 23.14 -10.63 -22.50
N ASN A 312 23.71 -9.46 -22.84
CA ASN A 312 24.15 -9.15 -24.20
C ASN A 312 23.02 -9.13 -25.27
N GLY A 313 21.77 -8.93 -24.85
CA GLY A 313 20.63 -8.69 -25.74
C GLY A 313 20.66 -7.33 -26.43
N THR A 314 19.87 -7.20 -27.48
CA THR A 314 19.83 -6.07 -28.40
C THR A 314 19.41 -4.78 -27.67
N PRO A 315 20.15 -3.66 -27.81
CA PRO A 315 19.83 -2.41 -27.15
C PRO A 315 18.52 -1.80 -27.67
N CYS A 316 17.91 -0.94 -26.85
CA CYS A 316 16.65 -0.33 -27.20
C CYS A 316 16.75 0.54 -28.47
N PRO A 317 15.80 0.41 -29.41
CA PRO A 317 15.73 1.30 -30.55
C PRO A 317 15.31 2.72 -30.12
N THR A 318 15.35 3.68 -31.03
CA THR A 318 15.00 5.08 -30.71
C THR A 318 13.59 5.20 -30.14
N LEU A 319 13.46 6.05 -29.12
CA LEU A 319 12.23 6.25 -28.36
C LEU A 319 11.40 7.44 -28.86
N GLU A 320 11.96 8.22 -29.77
CA GLU A 320 11.35 9.41 -30.36
C GLU A 320 11.44 9.33 -31.88
N GLU A 321 10.41 9.78 -32.56
CA GLU A 321 10.33 9.82 -34.02
C GLU A 321 9.69 11.12 -34.47
N GLU A 322 10.27 11.72 -35.50
CA GLU A 322 9.80 12.95 -36.13
C GLU A 322 9.42 12.69 -37.59
N LYS A 323 8.33 13.30 -38.03
CA LYS A 323 7.88 13.23 -39.42
C LYS A 323 7.34 14.57 -39.88
N GLU A 324 7.56 14.90 -41.14
CA GLU A 324 6.98 16.09 -41.76
C GLU A 324 5.45 16.02 -41.89
N CYS A 325 4.82 17.17 -41.83
CA CYS A 325 3.37 17.33 -41.92
C CYS A 325 2.98 18.70 -42.48
N VAL A 326 1.73 18.80 -42.90
CA VAL A 326 1.10 20.06 -43.31
C VAL A 326 0.26 20.58 -42.14
N LEU A 327 0.32 21.88 -41.84
CA LEU A 327 -0.48 22.48 -40.79
C LEU A 327 -1.92 22.68 -41.29
N ASP A 328 -2.87 22.13 -40.54
CA ASP A 328 -4.30 22.39 -40.76
C ASP A 328 -4.72 23.64 -39.95
N ASN A 329 -5.42 24.57 -40.60
CA ASN A 329 -5.90 25.87 -40.06
C ASN A 329 -4.85 26.99 -39.92
N CYS A 330 -4.19 27.29 -41.02
CA CYS A 330 -3.40 28.51 -41.15
C CYS A 330 -4.30 29.72 -41.46
N VAL A 331 -4.24 30.76 -40.62
CA VAL A 331 -4.99 32.03 -40.78
C VAL A 331 -4.10 33.09 -41.40
#